data_AF-A0A351USN9-F1
#
_entry.id   AF-A0A351USN9-F1
#
_cell.length_a   1.000
_cell.length_b   1.000
_cell.length_c   1.000
_cell.angle_alpha   90.00
_cell.angle_beta   90.00
_cell.angle_gamma   90.00
#
_symmetry.space_group_name_H-M   'P 1'
#
loop_
_entity.id
_entity.type
_entity.pdbx_description
1 polymer ?
#
loop_
_entity_poly.entity_id
_entity_poly.type
_entity_poly.pdbx_seq_one_letter_code
_entity_poly.pdbx_strand_id
1 'polypeptide(L)'
;REYMAKLGVRSIDEMVGRTDLLKVKEKTELPHADKVVLGEILYRPEQVEERQVFSPEHVYTFGLEETADMRILMKELGKNLETGQPKEISISVTNTDRTFGTIFGSEITKRYKEGLPEDTFVIHCNGAGGQSFGAFIPKGLTLSLCGDSNDYLGKGLSGGKIVVCPPKNAAYRAEENIVIGNVALYGATDGKAFINGVAGERFAVRNSGAKAVVEGVGDHGCEYM
;
A
#
# COMPACT_ATOMS: atom_id res chain seq x y z
N ARG A 1 30.62 -23.06 -5.38
CA ARG A 1 30.80 -24.01 -6.52
C ARG A 1 31.45 -25.32 -6.08
N GLU A 2 32.50 -25.29 -5.27
CA GLU A 2 33.14 -26.51 -4.74
C GLU A 2 32.19 -27.43 -3.94
N TYR A 3 31.40 -26.88 -3.02
CA TYR A 3 30.40 -27.67 -2.27
C TYR A 3 29.31 -28.25 -3.17
N MET A 4 28.89 -27.50 -4.21
CA MET A 4 27.93 -28.00 -5.20
C MET A 4 28.49 -29.22 -5.93
N ALA A 5 29.74 -29.14 -6.38
CA ALA A 5 30.42 -30.27 -7.01
C ALA A 5 30.56 -31.48 -6.05
N LYS A 6 30.89 -31.25 -4.77
CA LYS A 6 30.96 -32.30 -3.74
C LYS A 6 29.61 -32.97 -3.48
N LEU A 7 28.52 -32.21 -3.57
CA LEU A 7 27.15 -32.68 -3.36
C LEU A 7 26.48 -33.19 -4.66
N GLY A 8 27.19 -33.16 -5.80
CA GLY A 8 26.68 -33.64 -7.08
C GLY A 8 25.61 -32.75 -7.72
N VAL A 9 25.56 -31.46 -7.36
CA VAL A 9 24.60 -30.46 -7.85
C VAL A 9 25.30 -29.41 -8.72
N ARG A 10 24.62 -28.92 -9.75
CA ARG A 10 25.21 -28.07 -10.79
C ARG A 10 24.84 -26.59 -10.64
N SER A 11 23.72 -26.30 -9.99
CA SER A 11 23.22 -24.95 -9.74
C SER A 11 22.74 -24.77 -8.29
N ILE A 12 22.51 -23.50 -7.91
CA ILE A 12 21.87 -23.19 -6.62
C ILE A 12 20.42 -23.65 -6.61
N ASP A 13 19.70 -23.52 -7.73
CA ASP A 13 18.30 -23.94 -7.83
C ASP A 13 18.13 -25.43 -7.55
N GLU A 14 19.08 -26.27 -8.00
CA GLU A 14 19.09 -27.71 -7.70
C GLU A 14 19.30 -28.03 -6.19
N MET A 15 19.81 -27.08 -5.41
CA MET A 15 20.00 -27.21 -3.95
C MET A 15 18.82 -26.69 -3.12
N VAL A 16 18.03 -25.77 -3.64
CA VAL A 16 16.92 -25.16 -2.89
C VAL A 16 15.94 -26.27 -2.47
N GLY A 17 15.63 -26.33 -1.18
CA GLY A 17 14.72 -27.33 -0.60
C GLY A 17 15.31 -28.75 -0.42
N ARG A 18 16.60 -28.98 -0.72
CA ARG A 18 17.26 -30.30 -0.56
C ARG A 18 17.67 -30.60 0.88
N THR A 19 16.69 -30.74 1.78
CA THR A 19 16.95 -31.17 3.17
C THR A 19 17.59 -32.56 3.26
N ASP A 20 17.42 -33.40 2.24
CA ASP A 20 18.08 -34.70 2.10
C ASP A 20 19.61 -34.62 1.95
N LEU A 21 20.15 -33.46 1.56
CA LEU A 21 21.59 -33.20 1.52
C LEU A 21 22.15 -32.72 2.87
N LEU A 22 21.29 -32.55 3.87
CA LEU A 22 21.65 -32.11 5.21
C LEU A 22 21.62 -33.29 6.18
N LYS A 23 22.53 -33.28 7.14
CA LYS A 23 22.51 -34.21 8.28
C LYS A 23 22.90 -33.50 9.56
N VAL A 24 22.38 -33.99 10.69
CA VAL A 24 22.82 -33.52 12.01
C VAL A 24 24.29 -33.92 12.19
N LYS A 25 25.10 -32.97 12.64
CA LYS A 25 26.52 -33.23 12.92
C LYS A 25 26.63 -34.12 14.16
N GLU A 26 27.24 -35.29 14.00
CA GLU A 26 27.35 -36.31 15.06
C GLU A 26 28.21 -35.90 16.25
N LYS A 27 29.19 -35.01 16.04
CA LYS A 27 30.10 -34.52 17.09
C LYS A 27 30.15 -33.01 17.13
N THR A 28 29.91 -32.46 18.31
CA THR A 28 29.91 -31.02 18.58
C THR A 28 30.67 -30.75 19.88
N GLU A 29 31.54 -29.75 19.86
CA GLU A 29 32.29 -29.29 21.04
C GLU A 29 31.49 -28.25 21.83
N LEU A 30 30.33 -27.84 21.31
CA LEU A 30 29.46 -26.86 21.94
C LEU A 30 28.66 -27.52 23.06
N PRO A 31 28.72 -26.99 24.30
CA PRO A 31 27.85 -27.43 25.37
C PRO A 31 26.37 -27.36 24.95
N HIS A 32 25.60 -28.39 25.28
CA HIS A 32 24.14 -28.47 25.08
C HIS A 32 23.66 -28.58 23.62
N ALA A 33 24.56 -28.69 22.65
CA ALA A 33 24.15 -28.85 21.25
C ALA A 33 23.45 -30.20 20.97
N ASP A 34 23.64 -31.19 21.84
CA ASP A 34 22.90 -32.46 21.89
C ASP A 34 21.41 -32.29 22.24
N LYS A 35 21.01 -31.15 22.83
CA LYS A 35 19.63 -30.86 23.21
C LYS A 35 18.79 -30.26 22.08
N VAL A 36 19.41 -29.91 20.95
CA VAL A 36 18.70 -29.29 19.83
C VAL A 36 18.08 -30.37 18.95
N VAL A 37 16.74 -30.38 18.88
CA VAL A 37 15.99 -31.29 18.02
C VAL A 37 15.79 -30.64 16.65
N LEU A 38 16.53 -31.12 15.64
CA LEU A 38 16.47 -30.59 14.26
C LEU A 38 15.53 -31.38 13.34
N GLY A 39 14.77 -32.34 13.88
CA GLY A 39 13.87 -33.21 13.11
C GLY A 39 12.90 -32.43 12.23
N GLU A 40 12.24 -31.41 12.77
CA GLU A 40 11.28 -30.57 12.03
C GLU A 40 11.91 -29.76 10.89
N ILE A 41 13.19 -29.40 11.01
CA ILE A 41 13.92 -28.66 9.97
C ILE A 41 14.36 -29.59 8.84
N LEU A 42 14.72 -30.83 9.18
CA LEU A 42 15.15 -31.85 8.22
C LEU A 42 13.96 -32.63 7.63
N TYR A 43 12.78 -32.53 8.23
CA TYR A 43 11.59 -33.23 7.82
C TYR A 43 11.22 -32.88 6.37
N ARG A 44 10.97 -33.93 5.59
CA ARG A 44 10.46 -33.83 4.23
C ARG A 44 9.22 -34.71 4.13
N PRO A 45 8.03 -34.15 3.84
CA PRO A 45 6.84 -34.96 3.65
C PRO A 45 7.01 -35.89 2.44
N GLU A 46 6.66 -37.16 2.60
CA GLU A 46 6.74 -38.17 1.52
C GLU A 46 5.82 -37.83 0.33
N GLN A 47 4.75 -37.07 0.55
CA GLN A 47 3.78 -36.67 -0.48
C GLN A 47 4.30 -35.58 -1.43
N VAL A 48 5.50 -35.03 -1.21
CA VAL A 48 6.12 -34.06 -2.10
C VAL A 48 6.98 -34.81 -3.12
N GLU A 49 6.30 -35.44 -4.09
CA GLU A 49 6.93 -36.16 -5.21
C GLU A 49 7.73 -35.20 -6.12
N GLU A 50 7.17 -34.01 -6.38
CA GLU A 50 7.82 -32.97 -7.17
C GLU A 50 8.54 -31.95 -6.29
N ARG A 51 9.79 -31.65 -6.65
CA ARG A 51 10.55 -30.57 -6.01
C ARG A 51 9.83 -29.26 -6.27
N GLN A 52 9.42 -28.54 -5.22
CA GLN A 52 8.97 -27.15 -5.35
C GLN A 52 10.18 -26.23 -5.53
N VAL A 53 10.79 -26.34 -6.70
CA VAL A 53 11.79 -25.39 -7.19
C VAL A 53 11.08 -24.19 -7.80
N PHE A 54 11.75 -23.04 -7.78
CA PHE A 54 11.29 -21.86 -8.51
C PHE A 54 10.98 -22.23 -9.95
N SER A 55 9.76 -21.93 -10.40
CA SER A 55 9.36 -22.08 -11.78
C SER A 55 9.00 -20.72 -12.37
N PRO A 56 9.62 -20.30 -13.50
CA PRO A 56 9.31 -19.02 -14.15
C PRO A 56 7.81 -18.87 -14.52
N GLU A 57 7.14 -19.98 -14.79
CA GLU A 57 5.70 -20.08 -15.11
C GLU A 57 4.81 -19.85 -13.87
N HIS A 58 5.35 -19.91 -12.66
CA HIS A 58 4.63 -19.63 -11.40
C HIS A 58 5.01 -18.26 -10.79
N VAL A 59 5.65 -17.38 -11.57
CA VAL A 59 5.96 -16.03 -11.11
C VAL A 59 4.66 -15.30 -10.80
N TYR A 60 4.47 -14.97 -9.52
CA TYR A 60 3.30 -14.25 -9.04
C TYR A 60 3.26 -12.84 -9.66
N THR A 61 2.12 -12.50 -10.28
CA THR A 61 1.83 -11.12 -10.70
C THR A 61 0.96 -10.43 -9.65
N PHE A 62 1.25 -9.17 -9.39
CA PHE A 62 0.47 -8.32 -8.49
C PHE A 62 -0.79 -7.73 -9.17
N GLY A 63 -0.97 -7.91 -10.48
CA GLY A 63 -2.11 -7.38 -11.22
C GLY A 63 -2.19 -5.85 -11.23
N LEU A 64 -1.04 -5.16 -11.17
CA LEU A 64 -1.00 -3.70 -11.01
C LEU A 64 -1.61 -2.98 -12.21
N GLU A 65 -1.49 -3.56 -13.39
CA GLU A 65 -2.08 -3.10 -14.65
C GLU A 65 -3.61 -3.00 -14.61
N GLU A 66 -4.26 -3.76 -13.73
CA GLU A 66 -5.72 -3.77 -13.57
C GLU A 66 -6.21 -2.67 -12.60
N THR A 67 -5.31 -2.06 -11.85
CA THR A 67 -5.66 -1.00 -10.88
C THR A 67 -6.22 0.24 -11.57
N ALA A 68 -7.11 0.96 -10.88
CA ALA A 68 -7.69 2.21 -11.38
C ALA A 68 -6.61 3.26 -11.73
N ASP A 69 -5.50 3.32 -11.00
CA ASP A 69 -4.37 4.19 -11.35
C ASP A 69 -3.80 3.87 -12.73
N MET A 70 -3.51 2.59 -13.02
CA MET A 70 -2.94 2.19 -14.31
C MET A 70 -3.96 2.27 -15.44
N ARG A 71 -5.19 1.82 -15.20
CA ARG A 71 -6.26 1.79 -16.21
C ARG A 71 -6.81 3.16 -16.54
N ILE A 72 -6.84 4.10 -15.59
CA ILE A 72 -7.50 5.39 -15.71
C ILE A 72 -6.47 6.53 -15.60
N LEU A 73 -5.83 6.71 -14.44
CA LEU A 73 -5.00 7.89 -14.18
C LEU A 73 -3.80 7.97 -15.12
N MET A 74 -3.06 6.88 -15.30
CA MET A 74 -1.90 6.86 -16.19
C MET A 74 -2.29 7.08 -17.66
N LYS A 75 -3.48 6.61 -18.08
CA LYS A 75 -3.98 6.84 -19.44
C LYS A 75 -4.41 8.27 -19.67
N GLU A 76 -5.13 8.85 -18.72
CA GLU A 76 -5.69 10.20 -18.82
C GLU A 76 -4.63 11.29 -18.56
N LEU A 77 -3.73 11.06 -17.61
CA LEU A 77 -2.83 12.09 -17.09
C LEU A 77 -1.36 11.88 -17.50
N GLY A 78 -0.99 10.72 -18.06
CA GLY A 78 0.40 10.38 -18.37
C GLY A 78 1.14 11.40 -19.24
N LYS A 79 0.49 11.92 -20.30
CA LYS A 79 1.07 12.96 -21.18
C LYS A 79 1.29 14.28 -20.46
N ASN A 80 0.33 14.67 -19.61
CA ASN A 80 0.43 15.87 -18.80
C ASN A 80 1.53 15.73 -17.74
N LEU A 81 1.68 14.52 -17.19
CA LEU A 81 2.73 14.19 -16.24
C LEU A 81 4.14 14.29 -16.85
N GLU A 82 4.32 13.99 -18.14
CA GLU A 82 5.62 14.15 -18.81
C GLU A 82 6.09 15.61 -18.86
N THR A 83 5.15 16.55 -18.94
CA THR A 83 5.42 17.99 -19.11
C THR A 83 5.14 18.81 -17.85
N GLY A 84 4.56 18.20 -16.81
CA GLY A 84 4.13 18.88 -15.59
C GLY A 84 2.95 19.83 -15.83
N GLN A 85 2.21 19.64 -16.93
CA GLN A 85 1.09 20.50 -17.27
C GLN A 85 -0.11 20.20 -16.38
N PRO A 86 -0.72 21.22 -15.74
CA PRO A 86 -1.89 21.00 -14.92
C PRO A 86 -3.03 20.33 -15.67
N LYS A 87 -3.74 19.42 -15.01
CA LYS A 87 -4.92 18.77 -15.56
C LYS A 87 -5.90 18.37 -14.48
N GLU A 88 -7.17 18.56 -14.80
CA GLU A 88 -8.30 18.21 -13.95
C GLU A 88 -9.19 17.19 -14.65
N ILE A 89 -9.61 16.15 -13.94
CA ILE A 89 -10.49 15.10 -14.46
C ILE A 89 -11.55 14.71 -13.42
N SER A 90 -12.64 14.11 -13.90
CA SER A 90 -13.69 13.53 -13.06
C SER A 90 -13.86 12.05 -13.37
N ILE A 91 -13.93 11.21 -12.35
CA ILE A 91 -14.04 9.76 -12.47
C ILE A 91 -15.01 9.20 -11.43
N SER A 92 -15.44 7.95 -11.65
CA SER A 92 -16.16 7.16 -10.64
C SER A 92 -15.19 6.19 -9.98
N VAL A 93 -15.32 6.01 -8.66
CA VAL A 93 -14.55 5.06 -7.87
C VAL A 93 -15.48 4.19 -7.03
N THR A 94 -15.04 2.98 -6.75
CA THR A 94 -15.75 1.98 -5.95
C THR A 94 -14.86 1.47 -4.84
N ASN A 95 -15.45 0.83 -3.83
CA ASN A 95 -14.70 0.29 -2.69
C ASN A 95 -13.63 -0.75 -3.07
N THR A 96 -13.72 -1.35 -4.26
CA THR A 96 -12.71 -2.26 -4.81
C THR A 96 -11.49 -1.54 -5.38
N ASP A 97 -11.59 -0.24 -5.69
CA ASP A 97 -10.50 0.63 -6.14
C ASP A 97 -9.62 1.04 -4.95
N ARG A 98 -8.82 0.08 -4.47
CA ARG A 98 -7.91 0.24 -3.34
C ARG A 98 -6.67 1.03 -3.74
N THR A 99 -6.07 1.72 -2.76
CA THR A 99 -4.82 2.48 -2.93
C THR A 99 -4.88 3.52 -4.06
N PHE A 100 -6.06 4.03 -4.37
CA PHE A 100 -6.28 4.96 -5.48
C PHE A 100 -5.40 6.21 -5.34
N GLY A 101 -4.74 6.61 -6.43
CA GLY A 101 -3.80 7.72 -6.51
C GLY A 101 -2.35 7.38 -6.12
N THR A 102 -2.08 6.21 -5.54
CA THR A 102 -0.74 5.86 -5.01
C THR A 102 0.29 5.65 -6.13
N ILE A 103 -0.06 4.92 -7.18
CA ILE A 103 0.85 4.65 -8.30
C ILE A 103 1.11 5.95 -9.05
N PHE A 104 0.05 6.71 -9.35
CA PHE A 104 0.17 8.00 -10.01
C PHE A 104 1.02 8.98 -9.16
N GLY A 105 0.81 9.02 -7.85
CA GLY A 105 1.64 9.78 -6.91
C GLY A 105 3.10 9.36 -6.95
N SER A 106 3.40 8.06 -6.99
CA SER A 106 4.77 7.56 -7.18
C SER A 106 5.38 8.05 -8.50
N GLU A 107 4.62 8.03 -9.59
CA GLU A 107 5.09 8.51 -10.90
C GLU A 107 5.34 10.03 -10.93
N ILE A 108 4.58 10.82 -10.16
CA ILE A 108 4.89 12.23 -9.88
C ILE A 108 6.22 12.33 -9.14
N THR A 109 6.39 11.67 -8.00
CA THR A 109 7.60 11.76 -7.17
C THR A 109 8.86 11.33 -7.93
N LYS A 110 8.77 10.30 -8.78
CA LYS A 110 9.89 9.85 -9.62
C LYS A 110 10.38 10.93 -10.59
N ARG A 111 9.47 11.74 -11.14
CA ARG A 111 9.79 12.79 -12.12
C ARG A 111 10.09 14.13 -11.45
N TYR A 112 9.33 14.47 -10.42
CA TYR A 112 9.34 15.74 -9.70
C TYR A 112 9.61 15.47 -8.22
N LYS A 113 10.88 15.31 -7.85
CA LYS A 113 11.29 14.94 -6.48
C LYS A 113 10.81 15.90 -5.40
N GLU A 114 10.78 17.19 -5.72
CA GLU A 114 10.27 18.26 -4.82
C GLU A 114 8.73 18.41 -4.87
N GLY A 115 8.06 17.55 -5.63
CA GLY A 115 6.65 17.66 -5.99
C GLY A 115 6.38 18.71 -7.07
N LEU A 116 5.10 18.96 -7.30
CA LEU A 116 4.59 19.96 -8.25
C LEU A 116 3.90 21.10 -7.49
N PRO A 117 3.60 22.24 -8.15
CA PRO A 117 2.70 23.24 -7.59
C PRO A 117 1.40 22.59 -7.09
N GLU A 118 0.85 23.09 -5.98
CA GLU A 118 -0.44 22.59 -5.45
C GLU A 118 -1.52 22.65 -6.55
N ASP A 119 -2.39 21.64 -6.61
CA ASP A 119 -3.45 21.52 -7.60
C ASP A 119 -2.98 21.40 -9.07
N THR A 120 -1.76 20.94 -9.32
CA THR A 120 -1.34 20.60 -10.68
C THR A 120 -2.21 19.46 -11.25
N PHE A 121 -2.44 18.40 -10.47
CA PHE A 121 -3.35 17.33 -10.84
C PHE A 121 -4.52 17.29 -9.87
N VAL A 122 -5.73 17.56 -10.37
CA VAL A 122 -6.96 17.51 -9.58
C VAL A 122 -7.85 16.40 -10.10
N ILE A 123 -8.19 15.45 -9.23
CA ILE A 123 -9.01 14.30 -9.59
C ILE A 123 -10.27 14.32 -8.73
N HIS A 124 -11.40 14.62 -9.36
CA HIS A 124 -12.71 14.52 -8.75
C HIS A 124 -13.21 13.08 -8.85
N CYS A 125 -13.36 12.45 -7.70
CA CYS A 125 -13.83 11.08 -7.55
C CYS A 125 -15.28 11.12 -7.08
N ASN A 126 -16.14 10.28 -7.66
CA ASN A 126 -17.52 10.11 -7.23
C ASN A 126 -17.75 8.64 -6.86
N GLY A 127 -18.35 8.37 -5.71
CA GLY A 127 -18.60 7.00 -5.24
C GLY A 127 -17.88 6.70 -3.93
N ALA A 128 -17.33 5.50 -3.80
CA ALA A 128 -16.74 5.02 -2.54
C ALA A 128 -15.24 4.80 -2.68
N GLY A 129 -14.41 5.47 -1.87
CA GLY A 129 -12.97 5.25 -1.83
C GLY A 129 -12.64 3.93 -1.13
N GLY A 130 -11.97 3.01 -1.85
CA GLY A 130 -11.46 1.78 -1.27
C GLY A 130 -10.41 2.01 -0.17
N GLN A 131 -9.96 0.93 0.47
CA GLN A 131 -8.92 1.03 1.50
C GLN A 131 -7.66 1.72 0.97
N SER A 132 -7.04 2.56 1.82
CA SER A 132 -5.84 3.34 1.49
C SER A 132 -6.03 4.35 0.35
N PHE A 133 -7.24 4.88 0.17
CA PHE A 133 -7.49 5.96 -0.80
C PHE A 133 -6.54 7.16 -0.54
N GLY A 134 -5.80 7.59 -1.56
CA GLY A 134 -4.85 8.68 -1.46
C GLY A 134 -3.62 8.39 -0.61
N ALA A 135 -3.21 7.12 -0.46
CA ALA A 135 -2.00 6.80 0.27
C ALA A 135 -0.73 7.36 -0.42
N PHE A 136 0.16 7.93 0.39
CA PHE A 136 1.47 8.45 -0.04
C PHE A 136 1.46 9.48 -1.17
N ILE A 137 0.32 10.16 -1.41
CA ILE A 137 0.25 11.12 -2.50
C ILE A 137 1.15 12.34 -2.23
N PRO A 138 1.93 12.80 -3.23
CA PRO A 138 2.87 13.90 -3.07
C PRO A 138 2.20 15.27 -3.32
N LYS A 139 2.95 16.33 -3.01
CA LYS A 139 2.57 17.70 -3.35
C LYS A 139 2.29 17.85 -4.86
N GLY A 140 1.16 18.48 -5.15
CA GLY A 140 0.66 18.73 -6.50
C GLY A 140 -0.38 17.72 -7.00
N LEU A 141 -0.66 16.67 -6.22
CA LEU A 141 -1.80 15.78 -6.42
C LEU A 141 -2.92 16.11 -5.43
N THR A 142 -4.10 16.40 -5.96
CA THR A 142 -5.33 16.68 -5.21
C THR A 142 -6.40 15.67 -5.56
N LEU A 143 -6.89 14.96 -4.56
CA LEU A 143 -8.01 14.01 -4.67
C LEU A 143 -9.24 14.61 -3.96
N SER A 144 -10.33 14.80 -4.70
CA SER A 144 -11.59 15.31 -4.17
C SER A 144 -12.66 14.23 -4.31
N LEU A 145 -13.11 13.64 -3.22
CA LEU A 145 -14.05 12.53 -3.19
C LEU A 145 -15.43 13.00 -2.75
N CYS A 146 -16.40 12.90 -3.67
CA CYS A 146 -17.82 13.04 -3.41
C CYS A 146 -18.42 11.65 -3.10
N GLY A 147 -18.62 11.38 -1.81
CA GLY A 147 -19.05 10.08 -1.28
C GLY A 147 -18.40 9.76 0.06
N ASP A 148 -17.99 8.51 0.26
CA ASP A 148 -17.37 7.99 1.49
C ASP A 148 -16.08 7.22 1.20
N SER A 149 -15.28 6.89 2.23
CA SER A 149 -14.08 6.08 2.07
C SER A 149 -13.86 5.11 3.24
N ASN A 150 -13.26 3.96 2.93
CA ASN A 150 -12.85 2.97 3.93
C ASN A 150 -11.58 3.39 4.69
N ASP A 151 -11.03 2.45 5.46
CA ASP A 151 -9.85 2.66 6.29
C ASP A 151 -8.61 3.15 5.53
N TYR A 152 -7.70 3.76 6.28
CA TYR A 152 -6.37 4.21 5.82
C TYR A 152 -6.38 5.33 4.79
N LEU A 153 -7.47 6.11 4.70
CA LEU A 153 -7.50 7.30 3.85
C LEU A 153 -6.29 8.20 4.15
N GLY A 154 -5.53 8.55 3.11
CA GLY A 154 -4.34 9.39 3.24
C GLY A 154 -3.22 8.77 4.08
N LYS A 155 -3.13 7.44 4.19
CA LYS A 155 -2.00 6.75 4.83
C LYS A 155 -0.67 7.29 4.29
N GLY A 156 0.20 7.75 5.18
CA GLY A 156 1.49 8.32 4.83
C GLY A 156 1.40 9.53 3.89
N LEU A 157 0.34 10.34 3.98
CA LEU A 157 0.19 11.56 3.18
C LEU A 157 1.49 12.38 3.19
N SER A 158 1.98 12.74 2.00
CA SER A 158 3.33 13.25 1.79
C SER A 158 3.32 14.56 0.98
N GLY A 159 2.43 15.47 1.33
CA GLY A 159 2.32 16.81 0.73
C GLY A 159 1.12 17.00 -0.20
N GLY A 160 0.45 15.93 -0.61
CA GLY A 160 -0.77 16.02 -1.41
C GLY A 160 -1.98 16.55 -0.63
N LYS A 161 -3.09 16.74 -1.34
CA LYS A 161 -4.35 17.25 -0.78
C LYS A 161 -5.48 16.24 -0.97
N ILE A 162 -6.20 15.94 0.10
CA ILE A 162 -7.39 15.08 0.07
C ILE A 162 -8.58 15.89 0.58
N VAL A 163 -9.69 15.83 -0.16
CA VAL A 163 -10.98 16.39 0.24
C VAL A 163 -12.00 15.27 0.18
N VAL A 164 -12.82 15.12 1.21
CA VAL A 164 -13.94 14.17 1.22
C VAL A 164 -15.20 14.90 1.65
N CYS A 165 -16.26 14.76 0.86
CA CYS A 165 -17.57 15.29 1.20
C CYS A 165 -18.69 14.36 0.75
N PRO A 166 -19.81 14.29 1.48
CA PRO A 166 -20.96 13.53 1.04
C PRO A 166 -21.60 14.19 -0.19
N PRO A 167 -22.41 13.44 -0.96
CA PRO A 167 -23.19 13.99 -2.06
C PRO A 167 -24.06 15.17 -1.62
N LYS A 168 -24.19 16.20 -2.48
CA LYS A 168 -24.97 17.42 -2.16
C LYS A 168 -26.42 17.17 -1.74
N ASN A 169 -26.99 16.05 -2.17
CA ASN A 169 -28.36 15.62 -1.90
C ASN A 169 -28.44 14.51 -0.84
N ALA A 170 -27.38 14.31 -0.05
CA ALA A 170 -27.42 13.41 1.10
C ALA A 170 -28.55 13.81 2.06
N ALA A 171 -29.38 12.85 2.43
CA ALA A 171 -30.52 13.06 3.33
C ALA A 171 -30.15 13.06 4.82
N TYR A 172 -28.85 13.08 5.14
CA TYR A 172 -28.30 13.01 6.48
C TYR A 172 -27.34 14.18 6.73
N ARG A 173 -27.13 14.51 8.01
CA ARG A 173 -26.17 15.52 8.45
C ARG A 173 -24.76 14.94 8.44
N ALA A 174 -23.85 15.57 7.69
CA ALA A 174 -22.50 15.04 7.49
C ALA A 174 -21.76 14.91 8.83
N GLU A 175 -21.90 15.91 9.69
CA GLU A 175 -21.24 16.03 10.99
C GLU A 175 -21.68 14.96 12.03
N GLU A 176 -22.76 14.25 11.75
CA GLU A 176 -23.31 13.18 12.60
C GLU A 176 -23.06 11.77 12.02
N ASN A 177 -22.40 11.66 10.84
CA ASN A 177 -22.27 10.41 10.10
C ASN A 177 -20.81 10.09 9.75
N ILE A 178 -20.46 8.80 9.80
CA ILE A 178 -19.13 8.32 9.41
C ILE A 178 -18.98 8.43 7.89
N VAL A 179 -17.98 9.18 7.46
CA VAL A 179 -17.66 9.38 6.03
C VAL A 179 -16.30 8.79 5.67
N ILE A 180 -15.40 8.61 6.66
CA ILE A 180 -14.12 7.92 6.45
C ILE A 180 -13.87 6.88 7.54
N GLY A 181 -13.21 5.78 7.17
CA GLY A 181 -12.90 4.66 8.09
C GLY A 181 -11.79 4.95 9.11
N ASN A 182 -11.24 3.86 9.66
CA ASN A 182 -10.24 3.89 10.72
C ASN A 182 -8.83 4.22 10.19
N VAL A 183 -7.95 4.65 11.10
CA VAL A 183 -6.50 4.78 10.86
C VAL A 183 -6.18 5.71 9.68
N ALA A 184 -7.05 6.70 9.44
CA ALA A 184 -6.83 7.73 8.43
C ALA A 184 -5.60 8.59 8.81
N LEU A 185 -4.84 9.02 7.80
CA LEU A 185 -3.62 9.83 7.94
C LEU A 185 -2.50 9.17 8.75
N TYR A 186 -2.49 7.83 8.82
CA TYR A 186 -1.46 7.10 9.54
C TYR A 186 -0.06 7.44 9.06
N GLY A 187 0.77 8.00 9.96
CA GLY A 187 2.17 8.28 9.65
C GLY A 187 2.36 9.39 8.60
N ALA A 188 1.35 10.24 8.38
CA ALA A 188 1.44 11.33 7.42
C ALA A 188 2.55 12.33 7.79
N THR A 189 3.32 12.82 6.83
CA THR A 189 4.50 13.68 7.06
C THR A 189 4.31 15.10 6.57
N ASP A 190 3.43 15.32 5.60
CA ASP A 190 3.04 16.64 5.09
C ASP A 190 1.71 16.51 4.32
N GLY A 191 1.11 17.63 3.94
CA GLY A 191 -0.11 17.67 3.12
C GLY A 191 -1.34 18.10 3.89
N LYS A 192 -2.47 18.06 3.21
CA LYS A 192 -3.74 18.61 3.71
C LYS A 192 -4.88 17.61 3.53
N ALA A 193 -5.71 17.47 4.54
CA ALA A 193 -6.93 16.66 4.48
C ALA A 193 -8.14 17.44 5.00
N PHE A 194 -9.21 17.53 4.21
CA PHE A 194 -10.45 18.20 4.60
C PHE A 194 -11.61 17.22 4.47
N ILE A 195 -12.24 16.87 5.59
CA ILE A 195 -13.26 15.84 5.68
C ILE A 195 -14.53 16.48 6.22
N ASN A 196 -15.57 16.53 5.38
CA ASN A 196 -16.92 16.90 5.78
C ASN A 196 -17.63 15.63 6.28
N GLY A 197 -17.51 15.37 7.57
CA GLY A 197 -18.10 14.23 8.27
C GLY A 197 -17.22 13.63 9.37
N VAL A 198 -17.67 12.52 9.94
CA VAL A 198 -16.99 11.83 11.05
C VAL A 198 -15.99 10.79 10.54
N ALA A 199 -14.82 10.72 11.17
CA ALA A 199 -13.84 9.66 10.97
C ALA A 199 -13.99 8.55 12.01
N GLY A 200 -13.59 7.33 11.63
CA GLY A 200 -13.47 6.19 12.56
C GLY A 200 -12.40 6.37 13.64
N GLU A 201 -11.99 5.24 14.21
CA GLU A 201 -10.96 5.16 15.25
C GLU A 201 -9.56 5.51 14.72
N ARG A 202 -8.68 5.95 15.62
CA ARG A 202 -7.26 6.22 15.36
C ARG A 202 -7.03 7.22 14.22
N PHE A 203 -7.90 8.21 14.10
CA PHE A 203 -7.72 9.31 13.17
C PHE A 203 -6.39 10.04 13.45
N ALA A 204 -5.58 10.27 12.43
CA ALA A 204 -4.27 10.93 12.52
C ALA A 204 -3.27 10.25 13.47
N VAL A 205 -3.36 8.93 13.63
CA VAL A 205 -2.38 8.17 14.41
C VAL A 205 -0.97 8.33 13.82
N ARG A 206 0.01 8.67 14.65
CA ARG A 206 1.40 8.94 14.24
C ARG A 206 1.54 10.01 13.15
N ASN A 207 0.58 10.94 13.03
CA ASN A 207 0.73 12.09 12.15
C ASN A 207 1.95 12.91 12.57
N SER A 208 2.82 13.28 11.63
CA SER A 208 4.07 14.00 11.86
C SER A 208 4.18 15.29 11.04
N GLY A 209 3.10 15.72 10.36
CA GLY A 209 3.11 17.01 9.65
C GLY A 209 1.93 17.31 8.74
N ALA A 210 1.00 16.38 8.51
CA ALA A 210 -0.22 16.68 7.76
C ALA A 210 -1.18 17.56 8.58
N LYS A 211 -1.84 18.49 7.89
CA LYS A 211 -2.89 19.35 8.45
C LYS A 211 -4.25 18.78 8.07
N ALA A 212 -5.09 18.51 9.06
CA ALA A 212 -6.40 17.91 8.82
C ALA A 212 -7.52 18.68 9.51
N VAL A 213 -8.68 18.73 8.85
CA VAL A 213 -9.95 19.19 9.43
C VAL A 213 -10.97 18.08 9.22
N VAL A 214 -11.67 17.70 10.29
CA VAL A 214 -12.70 16.66 10.33
C VAL A 214 -13.77 17.07 11.34
N GLU A 215 -15.02 16.64 11.15
CA GLU A 215 -16.16 17.09 11.95
C GLU A 215 -16.42 16.20 13.18
N GLY A 216 -15.80 15.01 13.23
CA GLY A 216 -15.80 14.14 14.40
C GLY A 216 -14.76 13.02 14.24
N VAL A 217 -14.36 12.42 15.35
CA VAL A 217 -13.41 11.29 15.37
C VAL A 217 -13.88 10.24 16.37
N GLY A 218 -13.62 8.97 16.07
CA GLY A 218 -13.77 7.87 17.03
C GLY A 218 -12.66 7.85 18.08
N ASP A 219 -12.53 6.71 18.77
CA ASP A 219 -11.54 6.54 19.83
C ASP A 219 -10.10 6.67 19.33
N HIS A 220 -9.20 7.10 20.22
CA HIS A 220 -7.76 7.22 19.97
C HIS A 220 -7.37 8.20 18.83
N GLY A 221 -8.16 9.25 18.62
CA GLY A 221 -7.76 10.36 17.74
C GLY A 221 -6.43 10.98 18.15
N CYS A 222 -5.57 11.29 17.17
CA CYS A 222 -4.23 11.86 17.31
C CYS A 222 -3.26 11.03 18.19
N GLU A 223 -3.49 9.72 18.32
CA GLU A 223 -2.59 8.83 19.07
C GLU A 223 -1.16 8.89 18.48
N TYR A 224 -0.16 9.17 19.33
CA TYR A 224 1.25 9.31 18.93
C TYR A 224 1.58 10.41 17.89
N MET A 225 0.75 11.46 17.79
CA MET A 225 1.04 12.67 17.00
C MET A 225 2.09 13.58 17.67
#